data_AF-A0A7G9GLQ7-F1
#
_entry.id   AF-A0A7G9GLQ7-F1
#
_cell.length_a   1.000
_cell.length_b   1.000
_cell.length_c   1.000
_cell.angle_alpha   90.00
_cell.angle_beta   90.00
_cell.angle_gamma   90.00
#
_symmetry.space_group_name_H-M   'P 1'
#
loop_
_entity.id
_entity.type
_entity.pdbx_description
1 polymer ?
#
loop_
_entity_poly.entity_id
_entity_poly.type
_entity_poly.pdbx_seq_one_letter_code
_entity_poly.pdbx_strand_id
1 'polypeptide(L)' 'MNYVYDYSRFRGDIKAKFKTECNFSRAMGFTSQNSLSDRFNGKVAWRQDEMKKACELLEQPLEMVKTYFFTYVVRK' A
#
# COMPACT_ATOMS: atom_id res chain seq x y z
N MET A 1 -18.67 -1.86 -2.80
CA MET A 1 -17.26 -1.89 -3.27
C MET A 1 -16.65 -3.20 -2.83
N ASN A 2 -16.36 -4.13 -3.75
CA ASN A 2 -15.76 -5.42 -3.42
C ASN A 2 -14.24 -5.24 -3.35
N TYR A 3 -13.69 -5.08 -2.14
CA TYR A 3 -12.25 -5.14 -1.93
C TYR A 3 -11.79 -6.57 -2.20
N VAL A 4 -10.95 -6.75 -3.22
CA VAL A 4 -10.38 -8.07 -3.57
C VAL A 4 -9.14 -8.37 -2.72
N TYR A 5 -8.38 -7.34 -2.34
CA TYR A 5 -7.11 -7.46 -1.62
C TYR A 5 -7.15 -6.83 -0.22
N ASP A 6 -6.47 -7.48 0.73
CA ASP A 6 -6.29 -7.03 2.10
C ASP A 6 -4.99 -6.22 2.23
N TYR A 7 -5.15 -4.92 2.50
CA TYR A 7 -4.04 -3.99 2.73
C TYR A 7 -3.82 -3.67 4.22
N SER A 8 -4.44 -4.42 5.14
CA SER A 8 -4.43 -4.12 6.59
C SER A 8 -3.01 -4.15 7.15
N ARG A 9 -2.22 -5.17 6.76
CA ARG A 9 -0.82 -5.30 7.18
C ARG A 9 0.02 -4.15 6.63
N PHE A 10 -0.08 -3.89 5.34
CA PHE A 10 0.65 -2.81 4.67
C PHE A 10 0.32 -1.43 5.27
N ARG A 11 -0.96 -1.15 5.57
CA ARG A 11 -1.38 0.07 6.29
C ARG A 11 -0.84 0.14 7.71
N GLY A 12 -0.74 -0.98 8.41
CA GLY A 12 -0.12 -1.09 9.73
C GLY A 12 1.35 -0.65 9.69
N ASP A 13 2.11 -1.21 8.76
CA ASP A 13 3.53 -0.89 8.60
C ASP A 13 3.76 0.58 8.16
N ILE A 14 2.90 1.09 7.27
CA ILE A 14 2.89 2.52 6.92
C ILE A 14 2.70 3.39 8.15
N LYS A 15 1.71 3.09 9.01
CA LYS A 15 1.46 3.87 10.22
C LYS A 15 2.59 3.73 11.24
N ALA A 16 3.18 2.55 11.36
CA ALA A 16 4.32 2.33 12.25
C ALA A 16 5.53 3.18 11.86
N LYS A 17 5.82 3.30 10.55
CA LYS A 17 7.00 4.01 10.06
C LYS A 17 6.77 5.49 9.72
N PHE A 18 5.69 5.80 9.02
CA PHE A 18 5.39 7.15 8.52
C PHE A 18 4.42 7.94 9.41
N LYS A 19 3.91 7.32 10.49
CA LYS A 19 2.85 7.82 11.40
C LYS A 19 1.48 7.97 10.74
N THR A 20 1.43 8.45 9.50
CA THR A 20 0.20 8.68 8.74
C THR A 20 0.34 8.22 7.28
N GLU A 21 -0.77 7.82 6.68
CA GLU A 21 -0.85 7.47 5.26
C GLU A 21 -0.54 8.67 4.36
N CYS A 22 -0.86 9.89 4.81
CA CYS A 22 -0.55 11.13 4.11
C CYS A 22 0.96 11.34 3.93
N ASN A 23 1.75 11.08 4.98
CA ASN A 23 3.21 11.19 4.93
C ASN A 23 3.81 10.16 3.97
N PHE A 24 3.28 8.94 3.99
CA PHE A 24 3.68 7.90 3.04
C PHE A 24 3.33 8.26 1.60
N SER A 25 2.14 8.81 1.35
CA SER A 25 1.73 9.31 0.03
C SER A 25 2.70 10.38 -0.50
N ARG A 26 3.19 11.26 0.37
CA ARG A 26 4.20 12.27 0.02
C ARG A 26 5.55 11.64 -0.30
N ALA A 27 5.99 10.65 0.48
CA ALA A 27 7.24 9.92 0.23
C ALA A 27 7.20 9.11 -1.08
N MET A 28 6.03 8.56 -1.41
CA MET A 28 5.77 7.90 -2.70
C MET A 28 5.82 8.86 -3.89
N GLY A 29 5.67 10.17 -3.65
CA GLY A 29 5.63 11.19 -4.70
C GLY A 29 4.25 11.33 -5.35
N PHE A 30 3.19 10.91 -4.67
CA PHE A 30 1.83 11.12 -5.17
C PHE A 30 1.41 12.57 -4.97
N THR A 31 0.92 13.19 -6.05
CA THR A 31 0.45 14.58 -6.07
C THR A 31 -0.85 14.81 -5.29
N SER A 32 -1.62 13.74 -4.99
CA SER A 32 -2.86 13.84 -4.21
C SER A 32 -3.00 12.69 -3.20
N GLN A 33 -3.62 12.96 -2.04
CA GLN A 33 -3.97 11.93 -1.05
C GLN A 33 -5.00 10.93 -1.58
N ASN A 34 -5.87 11.38 -2.49
CA ASN A 34 -6.89 10.53 -3.10
C ASN A 34 -6.26 9.41 -3.93
N SER A 35 -5.09 9.65 -4.52
CA SER A 35 -4.32 8.64 -5.26
C SER A 35 -3.98 7.40 -4.41
N LEU A 36 -3.71 7.56 -3.12
CA LEU A 36 -3.40 6.43 -2.23
C LEU A 36 -4.68 5.69 -1.82
N SER A 37 -5.74 6.45 -1.50
CA SER A 37 -7.04 5.89 -1.11
C SER A 37 -7.68 5.10 -2.23
N ASP A 38 -7.62 5.60 -3.47
CA ASP A 38 -8.16 4.90 -4.64
C ASP A 38 -7.43 3.58 -4.91
N ARG A 39 -6.11 3.51 -4.64
CA ARG A 39 -5.35 2.26 -4.70
C ARG A 39 -5.80 1.25 -3.66
N PHE A 40 -5.93 1.67 -2.41
CA PHE A 40 -6.43 0.77 -1.35
C PHE A 40 -7.88 0.34 -1.57
N ASN A 41 -8.68 1.18 -2.22
CA ASN A 41 -10.06 0.87 -2.59
C ASN A 41 -10.18 0.02 -3.85
N GLY A 42 -9.07 -0.38 -4.46
CA GLY A 42 -9.02 -1.19 -5.66
C GLY A 42 -9.51 -0.47 -6.92
N LYS A 43 -9.66 0.86 -6.89
CA LYS A 43 -10.02 1.66 -8.07
C LYS A 43 -8.82 1.85 -9.01
N VAL A 44 -7.62 1.91 -8.44
CA VAL A 44 -6.36 2.05 -9.19
C VAL A 44 -5.44 0.89 -8.79
N ALA A 45 -4.91 0.17 -9.78
CA ALA A 45 -3.95 -0.89 -9.51
C ALA A 45 -2.57 -0.30 -9.12
N TRP A 46 -1.85 -1.01 -8.27
CA TRP A 46 -0.46 -0.70 -7.97
C TRP A 46 0.43 -1.10 -9.14
N ARG A 47 1.38 -0.23 -9.50
CA ARG A 47 2.41 -0.55 -10.50
C ARG A 47 3.62 -1.21 -9.84
N GLN A 48 4.40 -1.98 -10.60
CA GLN A 48 5.54 -2.73 -10.06
C GLN A 48 6.63 -1.83 -9.46
N ASP A 49 6.89 -0.69 -10.10
CA ASP A 49 7.77 0.37 -9.61
C ASP A 49 7.27 0.97 -8.29
N GLU A 50 5.96 1.16 -8.15
CA GLU A 50 5.34 1.64 -6.92
C GLU A 50 5.44 0.62 -5.78
N MET A 51 5.23 -0.66 -6.07
CA MET A 51 5.37 -1.75 -5.09
C MET A 51 6.81 -1.85 -4.58
N LYS A 52 7.79 -1.81 -5.49
CA LYS A 52 9.22 -1.82 -5.15
C LYS A 52 9.57 -0.60 -4.29
N LYS A 53 9.16 0.59 -4.71
CA LYS A 53 9.40 1.84 -3.96
C LYS A 53 8.75 1.81 -2.57
N ALA A 54 7.55 1.24 -2.44
CA ALA A 54 6.89 1.09 -1.16
C ALA A 54 7.70 0.20 -0.19
N CYS A 55 8.23 -0.93 -0.68
CA CYS A 55 9.12 -1.80 0.11
C CYS A 55 10.41 -1.08 0.51
N GLU A 56 11.05 -0.35 -0.40
CA GLU A 56 12.24 0.46 -0.11
C GLU A 56 11.96 1.52 0.96
N LEU A 57 10.87 2.27 0.80
CA LEU A 57 10.43 3.28 1.76
C LEU A 57 10.09 2.68 3.13
N LEU A 58 9.54 1.46 3.16
CA LEU A 58 9.26 0.73 4.39
C LEU A 58 10.50 0.02 4.96
N GLU A 59 11.64 0.05 4.27
CA GLU A 59 12.85 -0.73 4.62
C GLU A 59 12.49 -2.21 4.83
N GLN A 60 11.70 -2.75 3.91
CA GLN A 60 11.25 -4.14 3.92
C GLN A 60 11.81 -4.87 2.70
N PRO A 61 12.12 -6.17 2.83
CA PRO A 61 12.58 -6.95 1.69
C PRO A 61 11.51 -7.00 0.59
N LEU A 62 11.95 -7.08 -0.66
CA LEU A 62 11.07 -7.15 -1.84
C LEU A 62 10.11 -8.35 -1.81
N GLU A 63 10.47 -9.40 -1.08
CA GLU A 63 9.61 -10.58 -0.87
C GLU A 63 8.28 -10.21 -0.18
N MET A 64 8.26 -9.13 0.61
CA MET A 64 7.04 -8.63 1.27
C MET A 64 6.03 -8.05 0.30
N VAL A 65 6.40 -7.77 -0.96
CA VAL A 65 5.45 -7.32 -2.00
C VAL A 65 4.28 -8.31 -2.12
N LYS A 66 4.55 -9.61 -2.09
CA LYS A 66 3.50 -10.64 -2.15
C LYS A 66 2.52 -10.50 -0.97
N THR A 67 3.05 -10.34 0.23
CA THR A 67 2.27 -10.19 1.46
C THR A 67 1.47 -8.88 1.48
N TYR A 68 2.03 -7.78 0.96
CA TYR A 68 1.37 -6.48 1.01
C TYR A 68 0.33 -6.25 -0.08
N PHE A 69 0.58 -6.74 -1.30
CA PHE A 69 -0.25 -6.40 -2.46
C PHE A 69 -1.07 -7.56 -3.00
N PHE A 70 -0.74 -8.81 -2.64
CA PHE A 70 -1.38 -10.02 -3.17
C PHE A 70 -2.06 -10.86 -2.07
N THR A 71 -2.31 -10.29 -0.90
CA THR A 71 -3.15 -10.91 0.13
C THR A 71 -4.62 -10.67 -0.23
N TYR A 72 -5.42 -11.73 -0.29
CA TYR A 72 -6.85 -11.63 -0.58
C TYR A 72 -7.64 -11.35 0.69
N VAL A 73 -8.73 -10.59 0.57
CA VAL A 73 -9.69 -10.44 1.67
C VAL A 73 -10.34 -11.80 1.91
N VAL A 74 -10.12 -12.37 3.10
CA VAL A 74 -10.78 -13.60 3.50
C VAL A 74 -12.24 -13.27 3.83
N ARG A 75 -13.16 -13.61 2.93
CA ARG A 75 -14.58 -13.60 3.27
C ARG A 75 -14.87 -14.83 4.13
N LYS A 76 -15.14 -14.61 5.41
CA LYS A 76 -15.80 -15.58 6.28
C LYS A 76 -17.30 -15.63 5.98
#